data_AF-A0A6I9ILB6-F1
#
_entry.id   AF-A0A6I9ILB6-F1
#
_cell.length_a   1.000
_cell.length_b   1.000
_cell.length_c   1.000
_cell.angle_alpha   90.00
_cell.angle_beta   90.00
_cell.angle_gamma   90.00
#
_symmetry.space_group_name_H-M   'P 1'
#
loop_
_entity.id
_entity.type
_entity.pdbx_description
1 polymer ?
#
loop_
_entity_poly.entity_id
_entity_poly.type
_entity_poly.pdbx_seq_one_letter_code
_entity_poly.pdbx_strand_id
1 'polypeptide(L)'
;MAAAAAAAARAVSVGPGLRGLQRTLPLVVILGATGTGKSTLALQLGQRLGGEIVSADSMQVYEGLDIITNKVSAQEQKMCQHHMISFVDPLVTNYTVVDFRNKATALIEDIFARDKIPIVVGGTNYYIESLLWKVLISAKPQGMGTVHVIDRKVELEKEDGHALHKRLSQVDPEMAAKLHPHDKRKVARSLQVFEETGISHSEFLHRQHAEEGGGPLGGPLKFPNPCILWLHAEQTVLDKRLDKRVDNMLAAGLLDELRDFHRRYNEKKVAENSQDYQHGIFQSIGFKEFHEYLITEGKCTPETSNQLLKKGIEALKQVTKRYARKQNRWVKNRFLNRPGPGVPPVYGLEVSDTSKWEESVLEPALEIVQSFIQGQKPAAAPVKMPSNETENKRSYHMCDLCDRIIIGDREWAAHVKSKSHLHQLKKRRRLDSDAITTIESQSISPDRDEELKEKGSLGQNDEELKSSI
;
A
#
# COMPACT_ATOMS: atom_id res chain seq x y z
N MET A 1 16.38 43.42 -44.11
CA MET A 1 17.29 42.25 -44.14
C MET A 1 17.24 41.61 -42.76
N ALA A 2 16.42 40.56 -42.61
CA ALA A 2 16.82 39.15 -42.48
C ALA A 2 17.21 38.79 -41.03
N ALA A 3 16.69 37.76 -40.34
CA ALA A 3 15.66 36.77 -40.64
C ALA A 3 15.16 36.20 -39.29
N ALA A 4 13.85 35.93 -39.19
CA ALA A 4 13.25 35.20 -38.08
C ALA A 4 13.19 33.71 -38.43
N ALA A 5 13.76 32.85 -37.59
CA ALA A 5 13.68 31.40 -37.75
C ALA A 5 12.59 30.83 -36.82
N ALA A 6 11.39 30.67 -37.39
CA ALA A 6 10.32 29.88 -36.77
C ALA A 6 10.57 28.39 -37.05
N ALA A 7 10.86 27.62 -35.99
CA ALA A 7 10.90 26.16 -36.08
C ALA A 7 9.46 25.62 -36.12
N ALA A 8 8.96 25.39 -37.33
CA ALA A 8 7.67 24.76 -37.55
C ALA A 8 7.68 23.30 -37.04
N ALA A 9 6.73 22.99 -36.16
CA ALA A 9 6.42 21.62 -35.77
C ALA A 9 6.00 20.81 -37.01
N ARG A 10 6.86 19.88 -37.45
CA ARG A 10 6.49 18.89 -38.46
C ARG A 10 5.56 17.87 -37.79
N ALA A 11 4.27 18.04 -38.00
CA ALA A 11 3.32 16.93 -37.88
C ALA A 11 3.75 15.83 -38.86
N VAL A 12 4.06 14.65 -38.34
CA VAL A 12 4.38 13.47 -39.17
C VAL A 12 3.10 13.07 -39.89
N SER A 13 3.06 13.22 -41.22
CA SER A 13 1.99 12.68 -42.04
C SER A 13 2.11 11.15 -42.07
N VAL A 14 1.10 10.48 -41.54
CA VAL A 14 1.01 9.02 -41.53
C VAL A 14 0.52 8.57 -42.90
N GLY A 15 1.41 7.97 -43.70
CA GLY A 15 1.11 7.48 -45.04
C GLY A 15 0.07 6.35 -45.06
N PRO A 16 -0.76 6.25 -46.11
CA PRO A 16 -1.79 5.22 -46.23
C PRO A 16 -1.19 3.94 -46.80
N GLY A 17 -0.56 3.13 -45.95
CA GLY A 17 0.00 1.85 -46.38
C GLY A 17 0.23 0.94 -45.19
N LEU A 18 -0.74 0.03 -44.96
CA LEU A 18 -0.74 -1.21 -44.15
C LEU A 18 -2.14 -1.41 -43.54
N ARG A 19 -3.12 -1.70 -44.40
CA ARG A 19 -4.42 -2.25 -43.98
C ARG A 19 -4.19 -3.72 -43.63
N GLY A 20 -3.98 -4.07 -42.37
CA GLY A 20 -3.82 -5.47 -41.98
C GLY A 20 -3.50 -5.74 -40.50
N LEU A 21 -2.86 -4.81 -39.78
CA LEU A 21 -2.77 -4.87 -38.32
C LEU A 21 -3.77 -3.88 -37.73
N GLN A 22 -4.74 -4.36 -36.95
CA GLN A 22 -5.52 -3.48 -36.07
C GLN A 22 -4.53 -2.76 -35.14
N ARG A 23 -4.25 -1.48 -35.42
CA ARG A 23 -3.52 -0.61 -34.51
C ARG A 23 -4.38 -0.44 -33.27
N THR A 24 -4.01 -1.12 -32.19
CA THR A 24 -4.64 -0.93 -30.88
C THR A 24 -3.75 0.01 -30.07
N LEU A 25 -4.22 1.23 -29.84
CA LEU A 25 -3.49 2.20 -29.02
C LEU A 25 -3.24 1.59 -27.62
N PRO A 26 -2.01 1.67 -27.09
CA PRO A 26 -1.73 1.11 -25.79
C PRO A 26 -2.25 1.99 -24.67
N LEU A 27 -2.59 1.37 -23.54
CA LEU A 27 -2.71 2.08 -22.26
C LEU A 27 -1.30 2.19 -21.66
N VAL A 28 -0.70 3.38 -21.69
CA VAL A 28 0.63 3.59 -21.12
C VAL A 28 0.51 3.82 -19.62
N VAL A 29 1.25 3.06 -18.82
CA VAL A 29 1.25 3.15 -17.36
C VAL A 29 2.67 3.45 -16.87
N ILE A 30 2.84 4.53 -16.12
CA ILE A 30 4.13 4.94 -15.57
C ILE A 30 4.14 4.75 -14.05
N LEU A 31 4.87 3.72 -13.62
CA LEU A 31 5.12 3.35 -12.23
C LEU A 31 6.43 3.94 -11.73
N GLY A 32 6.54 4.13 -10.41
CA GLY A 32 7.79 4.52 -9.77
C GLY A 32 7.60 5.25 -8.45
N ALA A 33 8.64 5.28 -7.63
CA ALA A 33 8.62 6.02 -6.38
C ALA A 33 8.46 7.53 -6.60
N THR A 34 8.01 8.26 -5.56
CA THR A 34 8.11 9.72 -5.57
C THR A 34 9.57 10.16 -5.82
N GLY A 35 9.79 11.26 -6.54
CA GLY A 35 11.13 11.76 -6.89
C GLY A 35 11.83 11.06 -8.06
N THR A 36 11.20 10.12 -8.77
CA THR A 36 11.82 9.44 -9.94
C THR A 36 11.59 10.13 -11.29
N GLY A 37 10.83 11.23 -11.35
CA GLY A 37 10.56 11.95 -12.61
C GLY A 37 9.35 11.46 -13.42
N LYS A 38 8.42 10.72 -12.78
CA LYS A 38 7.22 10.18 -13.45
C LYS A 38 6.43 11.22 -14.25
N SER A 39 6.14 12.38 -13.65
CA SER A 39 5.38 13.45 -14.32
C SER A 39 6.14 14.02 -15.52
N THR A 40 7.45 14.18 -15.40
CA THR A 40 8.33 14.63 -16.50
C THR A 40 8.25 13.67 -17.68
N LEU A 41 8.36 12.37 -17.44
CA LEU A 41 8.24 11.37 -18.51
C LEU A 41 6.83 11.37 -19.12
N ALA A 42 5.78 11.44 -18.30
CA ALA A 42 4.40 11.48 -18.77
C ALA A 42 4.15 12.67 -19.72
N LEU A 43 4.64 13.85 -19.34
CA LEU A 43 4.57 15.07 -20.16
C LEU A 43 5.28 14.91 -21.51
N GLN A 44 6.51 14.41 -21.48
CA GLN A 44 7.31 14.24 -22.70
C GLN A 44 6.70 13.20 -23.64
N LEU A 45 6.20 12.08 -23.11
CA LEU A 45 5.47 11.07 -23.89
C LEU A 45 4.15 11.64 -24.44
N GLY A 46 3.39 12.37 -23.64
CA GLY A 46 2.15 13.02 -24.05
C GLY A 46 2.35 13.99 -25.20
N GLN A 47 3.39 14.84 -25.13
CA GLN A 47 3.74 15.77 -26.20
C GLN A 47 4.18 15.08 -27.49
N ARG A 48 5.05 14.05 -27.39
CA ARG A 48 5.62 13.38 -28.56
C ARG A 48 4.65 12.42 -29.24
N LEU A 49 3.71 11.83 -28.48
CA LEU A 49 2.81 10.79 -28.96
C LEU A 49 1.34 11.25 -29.08
N GLY A 50 1.04 12.52 -28.77
CA GLY A 50 -0.33 13.05 -28.79
C GLY A 50 -1.23 12.44 -27.71
N GLY A 51 -0.64 12.05 -26.58
CA GLY A 51 -1.35 11.42 -25.47
C GLY A 51 -1.98 12.41 -24.49
N GLU A 52 -2.84 11.89 -23.62
CA GLU A 52 -3.43 12.62 -22.49
C GLU A 52 -3.12 11.91 -21.18
N ILE A 53 -2.86 12.68 -20.12
CA ILE A 53 -2.35 12.17 -18.86
C ILE A 53 -3.50 11.98 -17.87
N VAL A 54 -3.58 10.81 -17.23
CA VAL A 54 -4.52 10.50 -16.16
C VAL A 54 -3.74 10.31 -14.86
N SER A 55 -3.88 11.24 -13.91
CA SER A 55 -3.19 11.12 -12.63
C SER A 55 -3.81 10.01 -11.78
N ALA A 56 -2.98 9.09 -11.28
CA ALA A 56 -3.33 8.01 -10.37
C ALA A 56 -2.66 8.23 -8.99
N ASP A 57 -2.91 9.40 -8.39
CA ASP A 57 -2.43 9.74 -7.06
C ASP A 57 -3.58 10.14 -6.13
N SER A 58 -3.74 9.41 -5.04
CA SER A 58 -4.81 9.60 -4.07
C SER A 58 -4.83 10.98 -3.41
N MET A 59 -3.71 11.71 -3.37
CA MET A 59 -3.65 13.06 -2.79
C MET A 59 -3.84 14.15 -3.85
N GLN A 60 -3.45 13.91 -5.10
CA GLN A 60 -3.55 14.93 -6.17
C GLN A 60 -4.98 15.15 -6.69
N VAL A 61 -5.91 14.22 -6.39
CA VAL A 61 -7.32 14.39 -6.74
C VAL A 61 -7.98 15.56 -6.00
N TYR A 62 -7.46 15.95 -4.83
CA TYR A 62 -8.04 17.01 -4.00
C TYR A 62 -7.65 18.41 -4.48
N GLU A 63 -8.53 19.37 -4.31
CA GLU A 63 -8.27 20.79 -4.60
C GLU A 63 -7.30 21.42 -3.60
N GLY A 64 -6.44 22.35 -4.06
CA GLY A 64 -5.41 22.98 -3.25
C GLY A 64 -4.31 22.02 -2.79
N LEU A 65 -3.44 22.49 -1.88
CA LEU A 65 -2.26 21.74 -1.42
C LEU A 65 -1.35 21.30 -2.57
N ASP A 66 -1.17 22.16 -3.57
CA ASP A 66 -0.49 21.87 -4.83
C ASP A 66 1.02 21.61 -4.63
N ILE A 67 1.66 22.36 -3.71
CA ILE A 67 3.09 22.23 -3.41
C ILE A 67 3.31 20.91 -2.66
N ILE A 68 2.60 20.65 -1.56
CA ILE A 68 2.83 19.46 -0.74
C ILE A 68 2.45 18.16 -1.45
N THR A 69 1.39 18.17 -2.25
CA THR A 69 0.99 17.01 -3.07
C THR A 69 1.76 16.92 -4.39
N ASN A 70 2.66 17.89 -4.64
CA ASN A 70 3.54 17.95 -5.80
C ASN A 70 2.79 17.77 -7.12
N LYS A 71 1.74 18.57 -7.28
CA LYS A 71 0.98 18.62 -8.53
C LYS A 71 1.83 19.20 -9.65
N VAL A 72 1.47 18.81 -10.86
CA VAL A 72 2.00 19.47 -12.06
C VAL A 72 1.51 20.92 -12.10
N SER A 73 2.40 21.83 -12.44
CA SER A 73 2.12 23.26 -12.56
C SER A 73 1.08 23.55 -13.64
N ALA A 74 0.43 24.70 -13.58
CA ALA A 74 -0.51 25.12 -14.62
C ALA A 74 0.15 25.24 -16.01
N GLN A 75 1.45 25.52 -16.08
CA GLN A 75 2.20 25.55 -17.34
C GLN A 75 2.37 24.14 -17.90
N GLU A 76 2.70 23.16 -17.06
CA GLU A 76 2.78 21.75 -17.45
C GLU A 76 1.41 21.18 -17.86
N GLN A 77 0.34 21.58 -17.19
CA GLN A 77 -1.02 21.17 -17.57
C GLN A 77 -1.47 21.77 -18.91
N LYS A 78 -0.93 22.94 -19.31
CA LYS A 78 -1.17 23.52 -20.64
C LYS A 78 -0.37 22.80 -21.74
N MET A 79 0.76 22.20 -21.38
CA MET A 79 1.62 21.48 -22.32
C MET A 79 1.03 20.13 -22.75
N CYS A 80 0.30 19.46 -21.88
CA CYS A 80 -0.41 18.22 -22.16
C CYS A 80 -1.65 18.13 -21.26
N GLN A 81 -2.79 17.69 -21.81
CA GLN A 81 -4.03 17.59 -21.04
C GLN A 81 -3.85 16.64 -19.84
N HIS A 82 -4.18 17.12 -18.64
CA HIS A 82 -4.19 16.33 -17.41
C HIS A 82 -5.61 16.12 -16.92
N HIS A 83 -5.88 14.88 -16.50
CA HIS A 83 -7.12 14.45 -15.90
C HIS A 83 -6.88 13.95 -14.48
N MET A 84 -7.96 13.85 -13.71
CA MET A 84 -7.96 13.31 -12.34
C MET A 84 -7.06 14.08 -11.35
N ILE A 85 -6.95 15.40 -11.53
CA ILE A 85 -6.23 16.31 -10.63
C ILE A 85 -7.17 17.43 -10.15
N SER A 86 -7.06 17.84 -8.88
CA SER A 86 -7.78 18.98 -8.30
C SER A 86 -9.27 19.06 -8.62
N PHE A 87 -10.04 18.01 -8.34
CA PHE A 87 -11.49 17.97 -8.58
C PHE A 87 -12.32 17.47 -7.38
N VAL A 88 -11.65 17.05 -6.30
CA VAL A 88 -12.29 16.60 -5.06
C VAL A 88 -12.16 17.71 -4.02
N ASP A 89 -13.29 18.12 -3.46
CA ASP A 89 -13.31 19.10 -2.36
C ASP A 89 -12.51 18.53 -1.15
N PRO A 90 -11.60 19.33 -0.54
CA PRO A 90 -10.82 18.93 0.63
C PRO A 90 -11.63 18.40 1.82
N LEU A 91 -12.90 18.78 1.95
CA LEU A 91 -13.82 18.34 3.00
C LEU A 91 -14.40 16.95 2.74
N VAL A 92 -14.30 16.43 1.51
CA VAL A 92 -14.73 15.07 1.18
C VAL A 92 -13.78 14.08 1.84
N THR A 93 -14.28 13.32 2.81
CA THR A 93 -13.47 12.38 3.61
C THR A 93 -13.48 10.95 3.05
N ASN A 94 -14.44 10.62 2.18
CA ASN A 94 -14.75 9.26 1.74
C ASN A 94 -14.48 9.01 0.25
N TYR A 95 -13.56 9.73 -0.39
CA TYR A 95 -13.17 9.43 -1.78
C TYR A 95 -12.42 8.10 -1.85
N THR A 96 -12.98 7.12 -2.56
CA THR A 96 -12.47 5.74 -2.57
C THR A 96 -11.80 5.36 -3.89
N VAL A 97 -11.09 4.22 -3.86
CA VAL A 97 -10.56 3.59 -5.08
C VAL A 97 -11.65 3.22 -6.08
N VAL A 98 -12.88 2.95 -5.62
CA VAL A 98 -14.01 2.62 -6.51
C VAL A 98 -14.43 3.85 -7.29
N ASP A 99 -14.52 5.00 -6.62
CA ASP A 99 -14.87 6.29 -7.24
C ASP A 99 -13.80 6.69 -8.26
N PHE A 100 -12.53 6.57 -7.86
CA PHE A 100 -11.39 6.79 -8.76
C PHE A 100 -11.46 5.88 -9.99
N ARG A 101 -11.59 4.57 -9.79
CA ARG A 101 -11.63 3.59 -10.89
C ARG A 101 -12.75 3.91 -11.85
N ASN A 102 -13.97 4.14 -11.36
CA ASN A 102 -15.13 4.39 -12.22
C ASN A 102 -14.93 5.64 -13.08
N LYS A 103 -14.50 6.75 -12.46
CA LYS A 103 -14.27 8.01 -13.17
C LYS A 103 -13.10 7.92 -14.16
N ALA A 104 -11.98 7.33 -13.74
CA ALA A 104 -10.80 7.18 -14.59
C ALA A 104 -11.01 6.15 -15.72
N THR A 105 -11.78 5.08 -15.52
CA THR A 105 -12.10 4.12 -16.58
C THR A 105 -12.88 4.81 -17.70
N ALA A 106 -13.93 5.56 -17.36
CA ALA A 106 -14.71 6.31 -18.35
C ALA A 106 -13.86 7.35 -19.11
N LEU A 107 -12.94 8.03 -18.42
CA LEU A 107 -12.01 8.96 -19.06
C LEU A 107 -11.03 8.26 -20.01
N ILE A 108 -10.50 7.10 -19.63
CA ILE A 108 -9.60 6.31 -20.48
C ILE A 108 -10.35 5.84 -21.74
N GLU A 109 -11.59 5.39 -21.60
CA GLU A 109 -12.45 5.02 -22.73
C GLU A 109 -12.72 6.20 -23.67
N ASP A 110 -13.01 7.39 -23.13
CA ASP A 110 -13.14 8.63 -23.92
C ASP A 110 -11.85 9.01 -24.67
N ILE A 111 -10.70 8.91 -24.00
CA ILE A 111 -9.39 9.20 -24.63
C ILE A 111 -9.13 8.25 -25.79
N PHE A 112 -9.41 6.96 -25.62
CA PHE A 112 -9.32 5.99 -26.70
C PHE A 112 -10.31 6.28 -27.83
N ALA A 113 -11.55 6.66 -27.51
CA ALA A 113 -12.56 7.02 -28.51
C ALA A 113 -12.19 8.25 -29.34
N ARG A 114 -11.30 9.10 -28.83
CA ARG A 114 -10.71 10.26 -29.54
C ARG A 114 -9.39 9.93 -30.26
N ASP A 115 -9.07 8.65 -30.43
CA ASP A 115 -7.83 8.15 -31.05
C ASP A 115 -6.54 8.69 -30.39
N LYS A 116 -6.58 8.94 -29.07
CA LYS A 116 -5.44 9.40 -28.29
C LYS A 116 -4.92 8.32 -27.36
N ILE A 117 -3.67 8.46 -26.94
CA ILE A 117 -3.01 7.52 -26.03
C ILE A 117 -3.25 7.95 -24.58
N PRO A 118 -3.96 7.17 -23.75
CA PRO A 118 -4.07 7.42 -22.33
C PRO A 118 -2.77 7.05 -21.62
N ILE A 119 -2.22 8.01 -20.87
CA ILE A 119 -0.99 7.86 -20.07
C ILE A 119 -1.36 7.96 -18.59
N VAL A 120 -1.50 6.81 -17.93
CA VAL A 120 -1.77 6.73 -16.49
C VAL A 120 -0.46 6.87 -15.72
N VAL A 121 -0.37 7.88 -14.85
CA VAL A 121 0.83 8.18 -14.06
C VAL A 121 0.49 8.44 -12.62
N GLY A 122 1.20 7.82 -11.67
CA GLY A 122 0.90 8.09 -10.27
C GLY A 122 1.76 7.33 -9.27
N GLY A 123 1.73 7.79 -8.02
CA GLY A 123 2.37 7.12 -6.89
C GLY A 123 1.47 6.11 -6.18
N THR A 124 0.16 6.13 -6.43
CA THR A 124 -0.80 5.26 -5.76
C THR A 124 -0.98 3.97 -6.56
N ASN A 125 -0.03 3.04 -6.40
CA ASN A 125 -0.01 1.78 -7.16
C ASN A 125 -1.32 0.98 -7.04
N TYR A 126 -2.05 1.12 -5.93
CA TYR A 126 -3.35 0.46 -5.74
C TYR A 126 -4.44 1.01 -6.68
N TYR A 127 -4.41 2.30 -7.01
CA TYR A 127 -5.31 2.91 -8.00
C TYR A 127 -4.99 2.36 -9.39
N ILE A 128 -3.71 2.28 -9.73
CA ILE A 128 -3.24 1.73 -11.00
C ILE A 128 -3.62 0.25 -11.15
N GLU A 129 -3.44 -0.56 -10.10
CA GLU A 129 -3.87 -1.96 -10.06
C GLU A 129 -5.38 -2.08 -10.32
N SER A 130 -6.20 -1.19 -9.75
CA SER A 130 -7.65 -1.18 -9.97
C SER A 130 -8.09 -0.79 -11.38
N LEU A 131 -7.23 -0.08 -12.13
CA LEU A 131 -7.46 0.28 -13.53
C LEU A 131 -6.99 -0.82 -14.48
N LEU A 132 -5.94 -1.54 -14.13
CA LEU A 132 -5.40 -2.61 -14.96
C LEU A 132 -6.23 -3.88 -14.85
N TRP A 133 -6.59 -4.29 -13.63
CA TRP A 133 -7.27 -5.57 -13.39
C TRP A 133 -8.63 -5.38 -12.71
N LYS A 134 -9.49 -6.39 -12.88
CA LYS A 134 -10.70 -6.55 -12.08
C LYS A 134 -10.34 -7.08 -10.68
N VAL A 135 -9.99 -6.17 -9.76
CA VAL A 135 -9.55 -6.51 -8.38
C VAL A 135 -10.49 -6.05 -7.28
N LEU A 136 -11.39 -5.11 -7.57
CA LEU A 136 -12.30 -4.57 -6.58
C LEU A 136 -13.59 -5.39 -6.55
N ILE A 137 -13.96 -5.85 -5.37
CA ILE A 137 -15.26 -6.47 -5.12
C ILE A 137 -16.26 -5.34 -4.85
N SER A 138 -17.17 -5.12 -5.80
CA SER A 138 -18.36 -4.29 -5.58
C SER A 138 -19.32 -5.09 -4.73
N ALA A 139 -19.52 -4.68 -3.48
CA ALA A 139 -20.45 -5.34 -2.57
C ALA A 139 -21.86 -4.70 -2.62
N LYS A 140 -22.07 -3.70 -3.50
CA LYS A 140 -23.41 -3.17 -3.75
C LYS A 140 -24.18 -4.14 -4.68
N PRO A 141 -25.33 -4.68 -4.26
CA PRO A 141 -26.23 -5.34 -5.20
C PRO A 141 -26.67 -4.33 -6.26
N GLN A 142 -26.59 -4.71 -7.53
CA GLN A 142 -27.18 -3.93 -8.60
C GLN A 142 -28.70 -3.92 -8.40
N GLY A 143 -29.28 -2.79 -7.98
CA GLY A 143 -30.74 -2.64 -7.93
C GLY A 143 -31.34 -1.87 -6.76
N MET A 144 -30.59 -1.43 -5.74
CA MET A 144 -31.15 -0.57 -4.68
C MET A 144 -30.63 0.85 -4.77
N GLY A 145 -31.58 1.78 -4.95
CA GLY A 145 -31.36 3.21 -5.08
C GLY A 145 -30.68 3.84 -3.87
N THR A 146 -30.31 5.09 -4.07
CA THR A 146 -29.71 6.03 -3.12
C THR A 146 -30.47 6.10 -1.79
N VAL A 147 -30.18 5.17 -0.89
CA VAL A 147 -30.49 5.30 0.53
C VAL A 147 -29.14 5.42 1.24
N HIS A 148 -29.04 6.38 2.15
CA HIS A 148 -27.91 6.55 3.07
C HIS A 148 -27.68 5.26 3.87
N VAL A 149 -26.96 4.31 3.28
CA VAL A 149 -26.45 3.16 4.00
C VAL A 149 -25.35 3.70 4.89
N ILE A 150 -25.63 3.78 6.19
CA ILE A 150 -24.59 3.93 7.21
C ILE A 150 -23.52 2.93 6.83
N ASP A 151 -22.31 3.40 6.53
CA ASP A 151 -21.24 2.55 6.01
C ASP A 151 -20.94 1.50 7.10
N ARG A 152 -21.51 0.30 6.94
CA ARG A 152 -21.44 -0.80 7.92
C ARG A 152 -20.00 -1.06 8.35
N LYS A 153 -19.07 -0.81 7.46
CA LYS A 153 -17.63 -0.81 7.71
C LYS A 153 -17.21 0.13 8.84
N VAL A 154 -17.72 1.37 8.89
CA VAL A 154 -17.40 2.36 9.93
C VAL A 154 -17.92 1.92 11.29
N GLU A 155 -19.06 1.23 11.35
CA GLU A 155 -19.54 0.61 12.58
C GLU A 155 -18.62 -0.53 13.03
N LEU A 156 -18.28 -1.43 12.11
CA LEU A 156 -17.37 -2.55 12.38
C LEU A 156 -15.99 -2.05 12.83
N GLU A 157 -15.47 -0.98 12.27
CA GLU A 157 -14.17 -0.41 12.65
C GLU A 157 -14.12 0.11 14.10
N LYS A 158 -15.28 0.40 14.72
CA LYS A 158 -15.38 0.79 16.14
C LYS A 158 -15.25 -0.40 17.10
N GLU A 159 -15.46 -1.62 16.63
CA GLU A 159 -15.32 -2.82 17.44
C GLU A 159 -13.84 -3.16 17.73
N ASP A 160 -13.62 -4.06 18.69
CA ASP A 160 -12.28 -4.57 18.96
C ASP A 160 -11.75 -5.43 17.80
N GLY A 161 -10.47 -5.26 17.47
CA GLY A 161 -9.86 -5.93 16.32
C GLY A 161 -9.81 -7.45 16.46
N HIS A 162 -9.64 -7.96 17.68
CA HIS A 162 -9.63 -9.41 17.94
C HIS A 162 -11.04 -9.99 17.87
N ALA A 163 -12.05 -9.25 18.36
CA ALA A 163 -13.45 -9.64 18.22
C ALA A 163 -13.86 -9.76 16.74
N LEU A 164 -13.50 -8.76 15.92
CA LEU A 164 -13.73 -8.79 14.48
C LEU A 164 -12.99 -9.96 13.81
N HIS A 165 -11.72 -10.19 14.17
CA HIS A 165 -10.94 -11.29 13.60
C HIS A 165 -11.54 -12.67 13.96
N LYS A 166 -12.03 -12.83 15.19
CA LYS A 166 -12.74 -14.04 15.63
C LYS A 166 -14.05 -14.26 14.87
N ARG A 167 -14.80 -13.19 14.57
CA ARG A 167 -15.98 -13.27 13.68
C ARG A 167 -15.56 -13.68 12.27
N LEU A 168 -14.47 -13.10 11.75
CA LEU A 168 -13.96 -13.43 10.43
C LEU A 168 -13.47 -14.88 10.35
N SER A 169 -12.86 -15.44 11.40
CA SER A 169 -12.40 -16.83 11.38
C SER A 169 -13.52 -17.87 11.35
N GLN A 170 -14.71 -17.51 11.85
CA GLN A 170 -15.91 -18.36 11.77
C GLN A 170 -16.53 -18.35 10.37
N VAL A 171 -16.42 -17.22 9.67
CA VAL A 171 -17.07 -16.96 8.37
C VAL A 171 -16.17 -17.28 7.18
N ASP A 172 -14.90 -16.87 7.27
CA ASP A 172 -13.89 -16.95 6.21
C ASP A 172 -12.52 -17.27 6.84
N PRO A 173 -12.28 -18.54 7.23
CA PRO A 173 -11.04 -18.95 7.87
C PRO A 173 -9.81 -18.72 6.98
N GLU A 174 -9.97 -18.82 5.66
CA GLU A 174 -8.87 -18.59 4.70
C GLU A 174 -8.41 -17.12 4.73
N MET A 175 -9.36 -16.18 4.72
CA MET A 175 -9.04 -14.75 4.81
C MET A 175 -8.54 -14.38 6.22
N ALA A 176 -9.11 -14.97 7.27
CA ALA A 176 -8.65 -14.77 8.64
C ALA A 176 -7.19 -15.20 8.84
N ALA A 177 -6.75 -16.28 8.19
CA ALA A 177 -5.34 -16.70 8.23
C ALA A 177 -4.39 -15.70 7.55
N LYS A 178 -4.88 -14.97 6.54
CA LYS A 178 -4.09 -13.99 5.77
C LYS A 178 -4.04 -12.60 6.40
N LEU A 179 -5.01 -12.25 7.24
CA LEU A 179 -5.17 -10.90 7.82
C LEU A 179 -4.81 -10.88 9.30
N HIS A 180 -4.00 -9.89 9.70
CA HIS A 180 -3.68 -9.68 11.11
C HIS A 180 -4.86 -8.99 11.82
N PRO A 181 -5.18 -9.30 13.09
CA PRO A 181 -6.29 -8.64 13.81
C PRO A 181 -6.13 -7.12 13.94
N HIS A 182 -4.89 -6.62 13.91
CA HIS A 182 -4.62 -5.17 13.90
C HIS A 182 -4.93 -4.50 12.56
N ASP A 183 -5.07 -5.26 11.47
CA ASP A 183 -5.55 -4.74 10.17
C ASP A 183 -7.08 -4.56 10.19
N LYS A 184 -7.60 -3.84 11.21
CA LYS A 184 -9.03 -3.67 11.47
C LYS A 184 -9.83 -3.32 10.23
N ARG A 185 -9.34 -2.38 9.42
CA ARG A 185 -9.99 -1.92 8.17
C ARG A 185 -10.18 -3.04 7.15
N LYS A 186 -9.22 -3.96 7.03
CA LYS A 186 -9.30 -5.09 6.09
C LYS A 186 -10.21 -6.18 6.63
N VAL A 187 -10.12 -6.47 7.93
CA VAL A 187 -11.01 -7.43 8.60
C VAL A 187 -12.46 -6.96 8.51
N ALA A 188 -12.73 -5.70 8.85
CA ALA A 188 -14.03 -5.06 8.71
C ALA A 188 -14.54 -5.10 7.26
N ARG A 189 -13.67 -4.85 6.27
CA ARG A 189 -14.07 -4.95 4.86
C ARG A 189 -14.42 -6.38 4.46
N SER A 190 -13.67 -7.40 4.91
CA SER A 190 -13.99 -8.80 4.61
C SER A 190 -15.31 -9.23 5.23
N LEU A 191 -15.57 -8.81 6.47
CA LEU A 191 -16.86 -9.05 7.13
C LEU A 191 -17.99 -8.33 6.43
N GLN A 192 -17.81 -7.07 6.04
CA GLN A 192 -18.79 -6.30 5.28
C GLN A 192 -19.15 -7.00 3.97
N VAL A 193 -18.16 -7.50 3.21
CA VAL A 193 -18.41 -8.25 1.97
C VAL A 193 -19.28 -9.46 2.25
N PHE A 194 -18.98 -10.23 3.29
CA PHE A 194 -19.79 -11.39 3.66
C PHE A 194 -21.21 -11.01 4.12
N GLU A 195 -21.36 -10.00 4.98
CA GLU A 195 -22.66 -9.52 5.46
C GLU A 195 -23.54 -9.01 4.30
N GLU A 196 -22.96 -8.34 3.29
CA GLU A 196 -23.69 -7.77 2.16
C GLU A 196 -24.03 -8.79 1.06
N THR A 197 -23.21 -9.84 0.89
CA THR A 197 -23.32 -10.77 -0.26
C THR A 197 -23.66 -12.21 0.13
N GLY A 198 -23.46 -12.59 1.39
CA GLY A 198 -23.54 -13.97 1.86
C GLY A 198 -22.39 -14.89 1.40
N ILE A 199 -21.44 -14.39 0.60
CA ILE A 199 -20.32 -15.15 0.07
C ILE A 199 -19.03 -14.68 0.75
N SER A 200 -18.13 -15.61 1.10
CA SER A 200 -16.87 -15.27 1.75
C SER A 200 -15.97 -14.45 0.83
N HIS A 201 -15.11 -13.60 1.42
CA HIS A 201 -14.23 -12.74 0.63
C HIS A 201 -13.18 -13.58 -0.12
N SER A 202 -12.65 -14.62 0.52
CA SER A 202 -11.74 -15.58 -0.13
C SER A 202 -12.38 -16.23 -1.36
N GLU A 203 -13.63 -16.66 -1.29
CA GLU A 203 -14.33 -17.26 -2.43
C GLU A 203 -14.52 -16.29 -3.59
N PHE A 204 -14.86 -15.02 -3.32
CA PHE A 204 -14.93 -14.00 -4.37
C PHE A 204 -13.60 -13.83 -5.11
N LEU A 205 -12.48 -13.80 -4.38
CA LEU A 205 -11.16 -13.67 -4.98
C LEU A 205 -10.81 -14.92 -5.80
N HIS A 206 -11.17 -16.12 -5.35
CA HIS A 206 -10.99 -17.35 -6.12
C HIS A 206 -11.78 -17.32 -7.42
N ARG A 207 -13.06 -16.92 -7.36
CA ARG A 207 -13.91 -16.77 -8.56
C ARG A 207 -13.29 -15.76 -9.53
N GLN A 208 -12.82 -14.62 -9.05
CA GLN A 208 -12.16 -13.60 -9.87
C GLN A 208 -10.88 -14.11 -10.53
N HIS A 209 -10.02 -14.82 -9.80
CA HIS A 209 -8.79 -15.37 -10.35
C HIS A 209 -9.06 -16.49 -11.36
N ALA A 210 -10.18 -17.22 -11.22
CA ALA A 210 -10.59 -18.28 -12.13
C ALA A 210 -11.32 -17.78 -13.39
N GLU A 211 -11.67 -16.49 -13.46
CA GLU A 211 -12.23 -15.89 -14.69
C GLU A 211 -11.21 -16.00 -15.84
N GLU A 212 -11.70 -16.10 -17.08
CA GLU A 212 -10.83 -16.15 -18.26
C GLU A 212 -9.99 -14.88 -18.36
N GLY A 213 -8.66 -15.03 -18.43
CA GLY A 213 -7.70 -13.92 -18.36
C GLY A 213 -7.37 -13.44 -16.94
N GLY A 214 -7.94 -14.07 -15.91
CA GLY A 214 -7.59 -13.88 -14.51
C GLY A 214 -6.24 -14.48 -14.13
N GLY A 215 -5.67 -13.99 -13.02
CA GLY A 215 -4.38 -14.45 -12.53
C GLY A 215 -4.10 -14.04 -11.08
N PRO A 216 -2.86 -14.21 -10.58
CA PRO A 216 -2.50 -13.97 -9.18
C PRO A 216 -2.66 -12.51 -8.68
N LEU A 217 -2.95 -11.59 -9.60
CA LEU A 217 -3.11 -10.16 -9.36
C LEU A 217 -4.57 -9.72 -9.34
N GLY A 218 -5.50 -10.52 -9.89
CA GLY A 218 -6.91 -10.17 -10.01
C GLY A 218 -7.61 -10.94 -11.13
N GLY A 219 -8.84 -10.53 -11.43
CA GLY A 219 -9.52 -10.96 -12.65
C GLY A 219 -8.91 -10.38 -13.93
N PRO A 220 -9.59 -10.49 -15.08
CA PRO A 220 -9.05 -10.12 -16.37
C PRO A 220 -8.58 -8.66 -16.44
N LEU A 221 -7.64 -8.42 -17.36
CA LEU A 221 -7.23 -7.08 -17.74
C LEU A 221 -8.42 -6.31 -18.29
N LYS A 222 -8.60 -5.07 -17.83
CA LYS A 222 -9.67 -4.18 -18.29
C LYS A 222 -9.41 -3.61 -19.68
N PHE A 223 -8.15 -3.51 -20.08
CA PHE A 223 -7.73 -2.97 -21.36
C PHE A 223 -6.82 -3.98 -22.06
N PRO A 224 -6.96 -4.17 -23.39
CA PRO A 224 -6.32 -5.28 -24.12
C PRO A 224 -4.83 -5.06 -24.40
N ASN A 225 -4.28 -3.85 -24.22
CA ASN A 225 -2.89 -3.53 -24.57
C ASN A 225 -2.19 -2.58 -23.55
N PRO A 226 -1.96 -3.01 -22.29
CA PRO A 226 -1.25 -2.19 -21.30
C PRO A 226 0.28 -2.23 -21.51
N CYS A 227 0.89 -1.06 -21.63
CA CYS A 227 2.34 -0.87 -21.65
C CYS A 227 2.81 -0.30 -20.30
N ILE A 228 3.48 -1.11 -19.48
CA ILE A 228 3.89 -0.71 -18.12
C ILE A 228 5.37 -0.33 -18.11
N LEU A 229 5.65 0.95 -17.84
CA LEU A 229 6.98 1.50 -17.64
C LEU A 229 7.23 1.70 -16.13
N TRP A 230 8.36 1.23 -15.62
CA TRP A 230 8.74 1.36 -14.22
C TRP A 230 10.05 2.12 -14.06
N LEU A 231 9.96 3.34 -13.52
CA LEU A 231 11.13 4.17 -13.24
C LEU A 231 11.72 3.76 -11.90
N HIS A 232 12.98 3.32 -11.92
CA HIS A 232 13.73 2.95 -10.72
C HIS A 232 15.08 3.68 -10.65
N ALA A 233 15.50 3.98 -9.43
CA ALA A 233 16.76 4.65 -9.14
C ALA A 233 17.47 3.94 -8.00
N GLU A 234 18.78 4.11 -7.90
CA GLU A 234 19.52 3.73 -6.70
C GLU A 234 18.96 4.47 -5.47
N GLN A 235 18.80 3.74 -4.35
CA GLN A 235 18.14 4.28 -3.16
C GLN A 235 18.91 5.47 -2.55
N THR A 236 20.25 5.46 -2.59
CA THR A 236 21.09 6.53 -2.04
C THR A 236 20.90 7.84 -2.82
N VAL A 237 20.84 7.74 -4.15
CA VAL A 237 20.59 8.85 -5.06
C VAL A 237 19.16 9.37 -4.87
N LEU A 238 18.18 8.47 -4.78
CA LEU A 238 16.79 8.83 -4.57
C LEU A 238 16.60 9.56 -3.24
N ASP A 239 17.21 9.08 -2.15
CA ASP A 239 17.10 9.71 -0.83
C ASP A 239 17.64 11.16 -0.86
N LYS A 240 18.77 11.40 -1.53
CA LYS A 240 19.32 12.76 -1.72
C LYS A 240 18.40 13.67 -2.54
N ARG A 241 17.77 13.13 -3.60
CA ARG A 241 16.80 13.89 -4.42
C ARG A 241 15.55 14.25 -3.64
N LEU A 242 15.06 13.34 -2.81
CA LEU A 242 13.89 13.58 -1.95
C LEU A 242 14.17 14.66 -0.91
N ASP A 243 15.37 14.68 -0.33
CA ASP A 243 15.76 15.76 0.58
C ASP A 243 15.77 17.12 -0.12
N LYS A 244 16.46 17.23 -1.26
CA LYS A 244 16.49 18.46 -2.07
C LYS A 244 15.10 18.91 -2.52
N ARG A 245 14.22 17.96 -2.83
CA ARG A 245 12.84 18.24 -3.22
C ARG A 245 12.05 18.88 -2.07
N VAL A 246 12.20 18.39 -0.84
CA VAL A 246 11.57 19.02 0.33
C VAL A 246 12.13 20.44 0.53
N ASP A 247 13.42 20.64 0.34
CA ASP A 247 14.04 21.96 0.43
C ASP A 247 13.47 22.93 -0.65
N ASN A 248 13.27 22.44 -1.87
CA ASN A 248 12.63 23.21 -2.95
C ASN A 248 11.15 23.51 -2.64
N MET A 249 10.42 22.59 -2.02
CA MET A 249 9.03 22.83 -1.59
C MET A 249 8.95 23.96 -0.56
N LEU A 250 9.87 23.99 0.40
CA LEU A 250 9.96 25.08 1.38
C LEU A 250 10.23 26.41 0.69
N ALA A 251 11.18 26.45 -0.26
CA ALA A 251 11.47 27.64 -1.04
C ALA A 251 10.30 28.10 -1.92
N ALA A 252 9.44 27.18 -2.36
CA ALA A 252 8.25 27.47 -3.16
C ALA A 252 7.04 27.97 -2.34
N GLY A 253 7.15 28.05 -1.00
CA GLY A 253 6.07 28.55 -0.14
C GLY A 253 5.23 27.45 0.53
N LEU A 254 5.78 26.26 0.75
CA LEU A 254 5.08 25.16 1.43
C LEU A 254 4.43 25.58 2.76
N LEU A 255 5.12 26.39 3.57
CA LEU A 255 4.60 26.81 4.88
C LEU A 255 3.35 27.67 4.75
N ASP A 256 3.30 28.55 3.75
CA ASP A 256 2.16 29.43 3.53
C ASP A 256 0.95 28.63 3.02
N GLU A 257 1.18 27.64 2.16
CA GLU A 257 0.16 26.69 1.73
C GLU A 257 -0.43 25.89 2.91
N LEU A 258 0.42 25.40 3.82
CA LEU A 258 -0.03 24.65 4.99
C LEU A 258 -0.79 25.51 6.00
N ARG A 259 -0.35 26.77 6.21
CA ARG A 259 -1.05 27.75 7.06
C ARG A 259 -2.44 28.07 6.54
N ASP A 260 -2.54 28.32 5.24
CA ASP A 260 -3.81 28.66 4.60
C ASP A 260 -4.78 27.47 4.66
N PHE A 261 -4.29 26.26 4.41
CA PHE A 261 -5.07 25.04 4.58
C PHE A 261 -5.52 24.83 6.04
N HIS A 262 -4.61 25.05 7.00
CA HIS A 262 -4.93 24.96 8.43
C HIS A 262 -6.06 25.91 8.81
N ARG A 263 -5.96 27.18 8.40
CA ARG A 263 -6.96 28.21 8.68
C ARG A 263 -8.33 27.87 8.11
N ARG A 264 -8.35 27.42 6.85
CA ARG A 264 -9.61 27.17 6.13
C ARG A 264 -10.32 25.89 6.57
N TYR A 265 -9.57 24.81 6.86
CA TYR A 265 -10.16 23.48 7.02
C TYR A 265 -9.86 22.78 8.35
N ASN A 266 -8.81 23.17 9.07
CA ASN A 266 -8.38 22.49 10.29
C ASN A 266 -8.79 23.23 11.57
N GLU A 267 -8.78 24.57 11.60
CA GLU A 267 -9.07 25.36 12.81
C GLU A 267 -10.41 24.99 13.47
N LYS A 268 -11.47 24.85 12.66
CA LYS A 268 -12.78 24.42 13.16
C LYS A 268 -12.75 23.01 13.75
N LYS A 269 -12.06 22.07 13.10
CA LYS A 269 -11.93 20.68 13.58
C LYS A 269 -11.09 20.56 14.85
N VAL A 270 -10.05 21.39 14.98
CA VAL A 270 -9.23 21.46 16.19
C VAL A 270 -10.05 22.01 17.37
N ALA A 271 -10.87 23.04 17.14
CA ALA A 271 -11.78 23.57 18.15
C ALA A 271 -12.81 22.54 18.62
N GLU A 272 -13.25 21.65 17.73
CA GLU A 272 -14.22 20.58 18.00
C GLU A 272 -13.57 19.28 18.55
N ASN A 273 -12.25 19.25 18.79
CA ASN A 273 -11.48 18.04 19.20
C ASN A 273 -11.67 16.81 18.29
N SER A 274 -12.19 16.99 17.08
CA SER A 274 -12.46 15.92 16.10
C SER A 274 -11.30 15.81 15.11
N GLN A 275 -10.09 15.52 15.61
CA GLN A 275 -8.89 15.38 14.78
C GLN A 275 -8.87 14.02 14.09
N ASP A 276 -9.38 13.99 12.86
CA ASP A 276 -9.33 12.80 12.03
C ASP A 276 -8.30 12.93 10.89
N TYR A 277 -7.06 12.51 11.18
CA TYR A 277 -5.98 12.38 10.19
C TYR A 277 -6.04 11.10 9.37
N GLN A 278 -7.04 10.26 9.61
CA GLN A 278 -7.14 8.94 9.01
C GLN A 278 -7.94 8.94 7.70
N HIS A 279 -8.56 10.07 7.36
CA HIS A 279 -9.49 10.21 6.24
C HIS A 279 -9.17 11.41 5.33
N GLY A 280 -9.57 11.30 4.06
CA GLY A 280 -9.44 12.37 3.08
C GLY A 280 -8.03 12.88 2.83
N ILE A 281 -7.95 14.17 2.46
CA ILE A 281 -6.72 14.92 2.20
C ILE A 281 -5.82 15.08 3.44
N PHE A 282 -6.38 14.96 4.64
CA PHE A 282 -5.62 15.01 5.90
C PHE A 282 -4.66 13.82 6.06
N GLN A 283 -4.76 12.79 5.21
CA GLN A 283 -3.79 11.70 5.12
C GLN A 283 -2.48 12.09 4.42
N SER A 284 -2.43 13.24 3.75
CA SER A 284 -1.27 13.70 3.00
C SER A 284 -0.01 13.76 3.86
N ILE A 285 1.11 13.37 3.26
CA ILE A 285 2.44 13.49 3.86
C ILE A 285 2.81 14.97 3.83
N GLY A 286 3.12 15.56 4.98
CA GLY A 286 3.40 16.97 5.17
C GLY A 286 2.49 17.60 6.20
N PHE A 287 1.18 17.53 6.02
CA PHE A 287 0.25 18.23 6.91
C PHE A 287 0.34 17.74 8.36
N LYS A 288 0.40 16.41 8.56
CA LYS A 288 0.48 15.81 9.91
C LYS A 288 1.78 16.14 10.61
N GLU A 289 2.87 16.19 9.85
CA GLU A 289 4.22 16.46 10.35
C GLU A 289 4.37 17.91 10.83
N PHE A 290 3.63 18.85 10.23
CA PHE A 290 3.60 20.26 10.64
C PHE A 290 2.43 20.62 11.56
N HIS A 291 1.56 19.68 11.93
CA HIS A 291 0.38 19.97 12.76
C HIS A 291 0.72 20.64 14.10
N GLU A 292 1.73 20.13 14.80
CA GLU A 292 2.19 20.66 16.09
C GLU A 292 2.73 22.11 15.95
N TYR A 293 3.40 22.40 14.83
CA TYR A 293 3.86 23.74 14.47
C TYR A 293 2.69 24.69 14.16
N LEU A 294 1.69 24.22 13.42
CA LEU A 294 0.55 25.05 12.99
C LEU A 294 -0.38 25.44 14.15
N ILE A 295 -0.61 24.57 15.14
CA ILE A 295 -1.49 24.90 16.29
C ILE A 295 -0.82 25.86 17.29
N THR A 296 0.51 25.76 17.42
CA THR A 296 1.30 26.55 18.37
C THR A 296 1.73 27.91 17.81
N GLU A 297 1.49 28.14 16.52
CA GLU A 297 1.77 29.42 15.85
C GLU A 297 1.06 30.58 16.57
N GLY A 298 1.83 31.58 16.97
CA GLY A 298 1.36 32.74 17.75
C GLY A 298 1.18 32.52 19.27
N LYS A 299 1.37 31.30 19.79
CA LYS A 299 1.22 30.98 21.22
C LYS A 299 2.54 30.61 21.92
N CYS A 300 3.61 30.35 21.18
CA CYS A 300 4.91 29.94 21.71
C CYS A 300 6.01 30.98 21.42
N THR A 301 7.16 30.85 22.10
CA THR A 301 8.32 31.70 21.81
C THR A 301 8.89 31.43 20.41
N PRO A 302 9.59 32.41 19.80
CA PRO A 302 10.21 32.24 18.48
C PRO A 302 11.18 31.05 18.42
N GLU A 303 11.90 30.76 19.51
CA GLU A 303 12.84 29.64 19.59
C GLU A 303 12.12 28.31 19.52
N THR A 304 11.00 28.18 20.25
CA THR A 304 10.18 26.96 20.27
C THR A 304 9.54 26.72 18.90
N SER A 305 9.04 27.78 18.26
CA SER A 305 8.47 27.71 16.90
C SER A 305 9.51 27.21 15.88
N ASN A 306 10.74 27.75 15.94
CA ASN A 306 11.84 27.31 15.08
C ASN A 306 12.25 25.86 15.31
N GLN A 307 12.21 25.36 16.55
CA GLN A 307 12.48 23.95 16.86
C GLN A 307 11.40 23.03 16.28
N LEU A 308 10.12 23.38 16.43
CA LEU A 308 9.00 22.64 15.86
C LEU A 308 9.05 22.62 14.33
N LEU A 309 9.42 23.75 13.72
CA LEU A 309 9.61 23.83 12.26
C LEU A 309 10.68 22.85 11.78
N LYS A 310 11.87 22.85 12.43
CA LYS A 310 12.96 21.92 12.08
C LYS A 310 12.52 20.46 12.25
N LYS A 311 11.84 20.15 13.35
CA LYS A 311 11.27 18.82 13.62
C LYS A 311 10.29 18.38 12.52
N GLY A 312 9.40 19.28 12.08
CA GLY A 312 8.45 19.02 11.00
C GLY A 312 9.14 18.76 9.65
N ILE A 313 10.17 19.53 9.31
CA ILE A 313 10.96 19.34 8.08
C ILE A 313 11.68 18.00 8.08
N GLU A 314 12.34 17.64 9.18
CA GLU A 314 13.02 16.35 9.31
C GLU A 314 12.04 15.18 9.24
N ALA A 315 10.89 15.29 9.91
CA ALA A 315 9.82 14.30 9.84
C ALA A 315 9.30 14.14 8.40
N LEU A 316 9.04 15.25 7.69
CA LEU A 316 8.61 15.23 6.29
C LEU A 316 9.63 14.51 5.40
N LYS A 317 10.93 14.82 5.54
CA LYS A 317 12.01 14.14 4.80
C LYS A 317 12.00 12.63 5.08
N GLN A 318 11.90 12.23 6.35
CA GLN A 318 11.89 10.83 6.74
C GLN A 318 10.66 10.08 6.20
N VAL A 319 9.47 10.64 6.33
CA VAL A 319 8.21 10.00 5.88
C VAL A 319 8.19 9.89 4.36
N THR A 320 8.69 10.90 3.64
CA THR A 320 8.82 10.86 2.17
C THR A 320 9.74 9.73 1.72
N LYS A 321 10.90 9.53 2.37
CA LYS A 321 11.80 8.39 2.10
C LYS A 321 11.14 7.04 2.39
N ARG A 322 10.43 6.92 3.52
CA ARG A 322 9.68 5.70 3.87
C ARG A 322 8.60 5.40 2.82
N TYR A 323 7.91 6.43 2.33
CA TYR A 323 6.89 6.29 1.29
C TYR A 323 7.49 5.79 -0.03
N ALA A 324 8.59 6.39 -0.50
CA ALA A 324 9.32 5.94 -1.68
C ALA A 324 9.73 4.45 -1.60
N ARG A 325 10.26 4.03 -0.44
CA ARG A 325 10.64 2.62 -0.19
C ARG A 325 9.42 1.69 -0.19
N LYS A 326 8.29 2.14 0.38
CA LYS A 326 7.02 1.39 0.36
C LYS A 326 6.49 1.22 -1.07
N GLN A 327 6.55 2.27 -1.89
CA GLN A 327 6.15 2.22 -3.30
C GLN A 327 7.02 1.23 -4.09
N ASN A 328 8.35 1.32 -3.97
CA ASN A 328 9.26 0.39 -4.63
C ASN A 328 9.03 -1.06 -4.19
N ARG A 329 8.82 -1.29 -2.90
CA ARG A 329 8.46 -2.62 -2.37
C ARG A 329 7.15 -3.13 -2.94
N TRP A 330 6.14 -2.26 -3.07
CA TRP A 330 4.86 -2.62 -3.68
C TRP A 330 5.03 -3.03 -5.13
N VAL A 331 5.74 -2.24 -5.96
CA VAL A 331 5.99 -2.61 -7.36
C VAL A 331 6.73 -3.94 -7.47
N LYS A 332 7.82 -4.12 -6.71
CA LYS A 332 8.56 -5.39 -6.71
C LYS A 332 7.69 -6.58 -6.31
N ASN A 333 6.96 -6.48 -5.20
CA ASN A 333 6.18 -7.61 -4.68
C ASN A 333 4.92 -7.89 -5.48
N ARG A 334 4.29 -6.87 -6.06
CA ARG A 334 2.99 -6.99 -6.72
C ARG A 334 3.11 -7.11 -8.22
N PHE A 335 3.95 -6.32 -8.88
CA PHE A 335 4.07 -6.32 -10.33
C PHE A 335 5.20 -7.23 -10.87
N LEU A 336 6.28 -7.46 -10.09
CA LEU A 336 7.44 -8.25 -10.57
C LEU A 336 7.51 -9.67 -10.01
N ASN A 337 7.22 -9.86 -8.72
CA ASN A 337 7.38 -11.17 -8.04
C ASN A 337 6.22 -12.15 -8.29
N ARG A 338 5.18 -11.75 -9.01
CA ARG A 338 4.00 -12.58 -9.31
C ARG A 338 3.86 -12.78 -10.81
N PRO A 339 4.82 -13.45 -11.48
CA PRO A 339 4.66 -13.78 -12.88
C PRO A 339 3.47 -14.75 -12.99
N GLY A 340 2.49 -14.40 -13.81
CA GLY A 340 1.35 -15.25 -14.11
C GLY A 340 0.93 -15.08 -15.56
N PRO A 341 0.22 -16.07 -16.14
CA PRO A 341 -0.43 -15.89 -17.44
C PRO A 341 -1.30 -14.63 -17.40
N GLY A 342 -1.23 -13.79 -18.45
CA GLY A 342 -2.04 -12.56 -18.53
C GLY A 342 -1.54 -11.37 -17.71
N VAL A 343 -0.40 -11.45 -17.01
CA VAL A 343 0.24 -10.28 -16.38
C VAL A 343 1.05 -9.52 -17.44
N PRO A 344 0.81 -8.21 -17.67
CA PRO A 344 1.56 -7.44 -18.65
C PRO A 344 3.04 -7.34 -18.30
N PRO A 345 3.93 -7.33 -19.32
CA PRO A 345 5.35 -7.11 -19.08
C PRO A 345 5.60 -5.72 -18.50
N VAL A 346 6.51 -5.65 -17.54
CA VAL A 346 6.98 -4.39 -16.94
C VAL A 346 8.37 -4.07 -17.49
N TYR A 347 8.54 -2.89 -18.07
CA TYR A 347 9.81 -2.41 -18.61
C TYR A 347 10.47 -1.44 -17.63
N GLY A 348 11.71 -1.74 -17.24
CA GLY A 348 12.46 -0.94 -16.28
C GLY A 348 13.21 0.19 -16.97
N LEU A 349 13.11 1.39 -16.42
CA LEU A 349 13.85 2.57 -16.85
C LEU A 349 14.71 3.05 -15.68
N GLU A 350 16.03 3.04 -15.86
CA GLU A 350 16.95 3.48 -14.83
C GLU A 350 17.07 5.00 -14.83
N VAL A 351 16.79 5.65 -13.70
CA VAL A 351 16.81 7.11 -13.57
C VAL A 351 17.90 7.62 -12.63
N SER A 352 18.94 6.83 -12.34
CA SER A 352 20.00 7.15 -11.36
C SER A 352 20.84 8.38 -11.77
N ASP A 353 21.00 8.65 -13.07
CA ASP A 353 21.70 9.85 -13.57
C ASP A 353 20.72 10.74 -14.36
N THR A 354 20.45 11.94 -13.85
CA THR A 354 19.57 12.90 -14.53
C THR A 354 20.21 13.52 -15.76
N SER A 355 21.54 13.50 -15.88
CA SER A 355 22.27 14.08 -17.01
C SER A 355 22.05 13.29 -18.29
N LYS A 356 21.80 11.99 -18.15
CA LYS A 356 21.53 11.05 -19.26
C LYS A 356 20.04 10.76 -19.44
N TRP A 357 19.15 11.66 -18.98
CA TRP A 357 17.70 11.42 -18.99
C TRP A 357 17.17 11.08 -20.38
N GLU A 358 17.63 11.78 -21.42
CA GLU A 358 17.18 11.54 -22.80
C GLU A 358 17.50 10.11 -23.25
N GLU A 359 18.77 9.71 -23.14
CA GLU A 359 19.29 8.40 -23.59
C GLU A 359 18.83 7.22 -22.71
N SER A 360 18.72 7.42 -21.39
CA SER A 360 18.44 6.32 -20.43
C SER A 360 16.96 6.12 -20.14
N VAL A 361 16.13 7.15 -20.34
CA VAL A 361 14.72 7.13 -19.94
C VAL A 361 13.81 7.45 -21.11
N LEU A 362 13.98 8.59 -21.76
CA LEU A 362 13.00 9.08 -22.73
C LEU A 362 13.04 8.30 -24.04
N GLU A 363 14.22 8.11 -24.65
CA GLU A 363 14.37 7.34 -25.88
C GLU A 363 13.91 5.89 -25.72
N PRO A 364 14.36 5.14 -24.70
CA PRO A 364 13.86 3.77 -24.48
C PRO A 364 12.35 3.72 -24.23
N ALA A 365 11.79 4.68 -23.48
CA ALA A 365 10.35 4.74 -23.25
C ALA A 365 9.57 4.96 -24.55
N LEU A 366 10.05 5.85 -25.42
CA LEU A 366 9.43 6.10 -26.72
C LEU A 366 9.49 4.88 -27.62
N GLU A 367 10.64 4.22 -27.71
CA GLU A 367 10.82 3.01 -28.52
C GLU A 367 9.87 1.88 -28.06
N ILE A 368 9.76 1.68 -26.74
CA ILE A 368 8.84 0.70 -26.17
C ILE A 368 7.40 1.06 -26.56
N VAL A 369 6.95 2.28 -26.28
CA VAL A 369 5.56 2.67 -26.57
C VAL A 369 5.26 2.63 -28.07
N GLN A 370 6.20 3.04 -28.92
CA GLN A 370 6.06 2.95 -30.38
C GLN A 370 5.95 1.51 -30.86
N SER A 371 6.73 0.58 -30.29
CA SER A 371 6.61 -0.85 -30.60
C SER A 371 5.20 -1.36 -30.27
N PHE A 372 4.65 -0.97 -29.12
CA PHE A 372 3.28 -1.30 -28.73
C PHE A 372 2.23 -0.72 -29.69
N ILE A 373 2.40 0.53 -30.15
CA ILE A 373 1.52 1.16 -31.16
C ILE A 373 1.57 0.40 -32.51
N GLN A 374 2.75 -0.14 -32.86
CA GLN A 374 2.96 -0.90 -34.09
C GLN A 374 2.53 -2.37 -33.98
N GLY A 375 2.14 -2.84 -32.79
CA GLY A 375 1.82 -4.24 -32.53
C GLY A 375 3.05 -5.16 -32.53
N GLN A 376 4.24 -4.60 -32.35
CA GLN A 376 5.51 -5.31 -32.30
C GLN A 376 5.99 -5.50 -30.86
N LYS A 377 6.77 -6.55 -30.63
CA LYS A 377 7.41 -6.77 -29.34
C LYS A 377 8.60 -5.80 -29.19
N PRO A 378 8.68 -5.00 -28.11
CA PRO A 378 9.82 -4.12 -27.88
C PRO A 378 11.15 -4.88 -27.83
N ALA A 379 12.22 -4.25 -28.32
CA ALA A 379 13.58 -4.77 -28.22
C ALA A 379 14.07 -4.86 -26.76
N ALA A 380 13.59 -3.95 -25.90
CA ALA A 380 13.89 -3.95 -24.48
C ALA A 380 13.34 -5.21 -23.78
N ALA A 381 14.17 -5.86 -22.97
CA ALA A 381 13.74 -7.00 -22.18
C ALA A 381 12.89 -6.53 -20.98
N PRO A 382 11.73 -7.17 -20.71
CA PRO A 382 10.97 -6.91 -19.49
C PRO A 382 11.78 -7.25 -18.23
N VAL A 383 11.56 -6.52 -17.15
CA VAL A 383 12.18 -6.77 -15.85
C VAL A 383 11.66 -8.09 -15.31
N LYS A 384 12.57 -9.03 -15.11
CA LYS A 384 12.29 -10.30 -14.44
C LYS A 384 12.92 -10.28 -13.06
N MET A 385 12.13 -10.52 -12.03
CA MET A 385 12.62 -10.85 -10.70
C MET A 385 12.58 -12.37 -10.54
N PRO A 386 13.61 -13.01 -9.97
CA PRO A 386 13.53 -14.42 -9.64
C PRO A 386 12.35 -14.63 -8.70
N SER A 387 11.38 -15.43 -9.10
CA SER A 387 10.30 -15.87 -8.23
C SER A 387 10.92 -16.69 -7.12
N ASN A 388 11.01 -16.14 -5.92
CA ASN A 388 11.25 -16.97 -4.75
C ASN A 388 10.00 -17.84 -4.58
N GLU A 389 10.07 -19.09 -5.05
CA GLU A 389 9.04 -20.12 -4.86
C GLU A 389 8.74 -20.37 -3.38
N THR A 390 9.62 -19.91 -2.48
CA THR A 390 9.29 -19.64 -1.08
C THR A 390 8.42 -18.39 -0.99
N GLU A 391 7.23 -18.41 -1.62
CA GLU A 391 6.14 -17.60 -1.10
C GLU A 391 6.02 -18.00 0.36
N ASN A 392 6.28 -17.03 1.23
CA ASN A 392 6.01 -17.13 2.64
C ASN A 392 4.52 -17.47 2.74
N LYS A 393 4.18 -18.76 2.84
CA LYS A 393 2.80 -19.19 3.07
C LYS A 393 2.34 -18.33 4.22
N ARG A 394 1.29 -17.54 4.00
CA ARG A 394 0.72 -16.66 5.03
C ARG A 394 -0.01 -17.54 6.03
N SER A 395 0.75 -18.39 6.69
CA SER A 395 0.33 -19.29 7.76
C SER A 395 0.11 -18.44 9.00
N TYR A 396 -0.98 -18.74 9.69
CA TYR A 396 -1.33 -18.10 10.93
C TYR A 396 -0.67 -18.85 12.08
N HIS A 397 0.15 -18.15 12.86
CA HIS A 397 0.79 -18.69 14.05
C HIS A 397 0.44 -17.83 15.27
N MET A 398 0.11 -18.48 16.38
CA MET A 398 -0.14 -17.83 17.66
C MET A 398 0.91 -18.28 18.67
N CYS A 399 1.54 -17.33 19.35
CA CYS A 399 2.49 -17.61 20.41
C CYS A 399 1.83 -17.43 21.77
N ASP A 400 1.45 -18.53 22.43
CA ASP A 400 0.84 -18.51 23.77
C ASP A 400 1.75 -17.91 24.85
N LEU A 401 3.07 -17.92 24.63
CA LEU A 401 4.04 -17.37 25.57
C LEU A 401 4.09 -15.84 25.53
N CYS A 402 3.97 -15.27 24.34
CA CYS A 402 4.08 -13.84 24.10
C CYS A 402 2.74 -13.15 23.91
N ASP A 403 1.65 -13.92 23.82
CA ASP A 403 0.31 -13.47 23.45
C ASP A 403 0.34 -12.62 22.16
N ARG A 404 0.97 -13.18 21.11
CA ARG A 404 1.18 -12.49 19.84
C ARG A 404 0.83 -13.37 18.67
N ILE A 405 0.16 -12.76 17.70
CA ILE A 405 -0.19 -13.36 16.42
C ILE A 405 0.87 -12.99 15.40
N ILE A 406 1.35 -13.98 14.65
CA ILE A 406 2.41 -13.83 13.65
C ILE A 406 1.94 -14.52 12.37
N ILE A 407 2.02 -13.78 11.27
CA ILE A 407 1.63 -14.29 9.95
C ILE A 407 2.88 -14.54 9.14
N GLY A 408 3.04 -15.79 8.68
CA GLY A 408 4.16 -16.24 7.86
C GLY A 408 5.15 -17.12 8.62
N ASP A 409 5.58 -18.20 7.97
CA ASP A 409 6.50 -19.18 8.55
C ASP A 409 7.88 -18.57 8.87
N ARG A 410 8.37 -17.65 8.03
CA ARG A 410 9.67 -17.00 8.25
C ARG A 410 9.62 -16.03 9.43
N GLU A 411 8.56 -15.26 9.55
CA GLU A 411 8.33 -14.33 10.66
C GLU A 411 8.15 -15.11 11.96
N TRP A 412 7.46 -16.25 11.92
CA TRP A 412 7.34 -17.17 13.05
C TRP A 412 8.70 -17.72 13.48
N ALA A 413 9.48 -18.26 12.54
CA ALA A 413 10.82 -18.77 12.83
C ALA A 413 11.75 -17.68 13.40
N ALA A 414 11.63 -16.44 12.93
CA ALA A 414 12.36 -15.29 13.46
C ALA A 414 11.87 -14.89 14.87
N HIS A 415 10.56 -14.95 15.13
CA HIS A 415 9.98 -14.65 16.43
C HIS A 415 10.44 -15.64 17.50
N VAL A 416 10.38 -16.95 17.22
CA VAL A 416 10.79 -18.00 18.18
C VAL A 416 12.27 -17.83 18.57
N LYS A 417 13.11 -17.34 17.64
CA LYS A 417 14.53 -17.04 17.88
C LYS A 417 14.78 -15.63 18.46
N SER A 418 13.75 -14.81 18.64
CA SER A 418 13.92 -13.43 19.07
C SER A 418 14.29 -13.33 20.56
N LYS A 419 15.08 -12.31 20.91
CA LYS A 419 15.45 -12.02 22.31
C LYS A 419 14.23 -11.85 23.21
N SER A 420 13.17 -11.24 22.68
CA SER A 420 11.92 -11.03 23.42
C SER A 420 11.20 -12.36 23.74
N HIS A 421 11.11 -13.27 22.77
CA HIS A 421 10.50 -14.58 22.98
C HIS A 421 11.33 -15.44 23.94
N LEU A 422 12.65 -15.50 23.73
CA LEU A 422 13.57 -16.25 24.60
C LEU A 422 13.56 -15.72 26.04
N HIS A 423 13.44 -14.41 26.23
CA HIS A 423 13.30 -13.82 27.57
C HIS A 423 12.00 -14.25 28.25
N GLN A 424 10.87 -14.20 27.53
CA GLN A 424 9.56 -14.60 28.05
C GLN A 424 9.52 -16.10 28.37
N LEU A 425 10.14 -16.93 27.54
CA LEU A 425 10.30 -18.36 27.76
C LEU A 425 11.15 -18.65 29.01
N LYS A 426 12.25 -17.91 29.21
CA LYS A 426 13.07 -18.00 30.44
C LYS A 426 12.31 -17.53 31.68
N LYS A 427 11.48 -16.49 31.56
CA LYS A 427 10.62 -16.00 32.66
C LYS A 427 9.60 -17.07 33.07
N ARG A 428 8.93 -17.71 32.10
CA ARG A 428 7.94 -18.76 32.39
C ARG A 428 8.58 -19.99 33.02
N ARG A 429 9.73 -20.46 32.51
CA ARG A 429 10.49 -21.56 33.13
C ARG A 429 10.88 -21.30 34.58
N ARG A 430 11.20 -20.04 34.93
CA ARG A 430 11.47 -19.67 36.34
C ARG A 430 10.20 -19.76 37.18
N LEU A 431 9.09 -19.19 36.71
CA LEU A 431 7.81 -19.27 37.41
C LEU A 431 7.34 -20.72 37.58
N ASP A 432 7.53 -21.58 36.57
CA ASP A 432 7.18 -23.00 36.64
C ASP A 432 8.09 -23.75 37.63
N SER A 433 9.39 -23.43 37.68
CA SER A 433 10.33 -23.99 38.67
C SER A 433 9.99 -23.53 40.09
N ASP A 434 9.65 -22.26 40.27
CA ASP A 434 9.26 -21.69 41.56
C ASP A 434 7.92 -22.29 42.03
N ALA A 435 6.98 -22.56 41.10
CA ALA A 435 5.72 -23.23 41.39
C ALA A 435 5.92 -24.70 41.80
N ILE A 436 6.81 -25.44 41.15
CA ILE A 436 7.16 -26.83 41.53
C ILE A 436 7.79 -26.86 42.94
N THR A 437 8.70 -25.93 43.22
CA THR A 437 9.34 -25.81 44.55
C THR A 437 8.34 -25.43 45.65
N THR A 438 7.30 -24.66 45.31
CA THR A 438 6.20 -24.29 46.22
C THR A 438 5.26 -25.46 46.48
N ILE A 439 5.04 -26.35 45.50
CA ILE A 439 4.22 -27.56 45.67
C ILE A 439 4.98 -28.59 46.52
N GLU A 440 6.28 -28.80 46.28
CA GLU A 440 7.11 -29.73 47.07
C GLU A 440 7.24 -29.31 48.54
N SER A 441 7.26 -28.00 48.83
CA SER A 441 7.30 -27.47 50.21
C SER A 441 5.96 -27.52 50.94
N GLN A 442 4.83 -27.67 50.24
CA GLN A 442 3.52 -27.90 50.86
C GLN A 442 3.24 -29.38 51.13
N SER A 443 3.93 -30.30 50.45
CA SER A 443 3.81 -31.76 50.67
C SER A 443 4.66 -32.31 51.82
N ILE A 444 5.44 -31.47 52.53
CA ILE A 444 6.26 -31.89 53.67
C ILE A 444 5.83 -31.08 54.91
N SER A 445 4.82 -31.58 55.61
CA SER A 445 4.50 -31.20 57.00
C SER A 445 4.43 -32.50 57.84
N PRO A 446 5.05 -32.56 59.04
CA PRO A 446 5.14 -33.80 59.81
C PRO A 446 3.86 -34.03 60.63
N ASP A 447 3.16 -35.12 60.35
CA ASP A 447 2.13 -35.65 61.25
C ASP A 447 2.82 -36.21 62.50
N ARG A 448 2.45 -35.72 63.69
CA ARG A 448 2.87 -36.27 64.98
C ARG A 448 1.67 -36.95 65.63
N ASP A 449 1.83 -38.24 65.83
CA ASP A 449 0.92 -39.18 66.48
C ASP A 449 0.40 -38.71 67.86
N GLU A 450 -0.88 -38.97 68.11
CA GLU A 450 -1.44 -39.12 69.44
C GLU A 450 -2.16 -40.48 69.58
N GLU A 451 -2.02 -41.07 70.78
CA GLU A 451 -2.83 -42.13 71.40
C GLU A 451 -2.33 -43.61 71.43
N LEU A 452 -1.76 -43.94 72.60
CA LEU A 452 -2.21 -44.92 73.60
C LEU A 452 -2.21 -46.46 73.31
N LYS A 453 -1.35 -47.16 74.09
CA LYS A 453 -1.53 -48.45 74.84
C LYS A 453 -2.71 -49.35 74.40
N GLU A 454 -2.56 -50.66 74.15
CA GLU A 454 -2.20 -51.70 75.13
C GLU A 454 -2.13 -53.10 74.44
N LYS A 455 -1.16 -53.93 74.87
CA LYS A 455 -1.14 -55.41 75.01
C LYS A 455 -1.59 -56.37 73.87
N GLY A 456 -0.71 -57.35 73.60
CA GLY A 456 -1.14 -58.71 73.24
C GLY A 456 -0.15 -59.49 72.37
N SER A 457 0.48 -60.53 72.92
CA SER A 457 1.46 -61.42 72.29
C SER A 457 0.86 -62.44 71.31
N LEU A 458 1.77 -63.19 70.65
CA LEU A 458 1.65 -64.39 69.80
C LEU A 458 1.69 -64.04 68.31
N GLY A 459 2.56 -64.58 67.47
CA GLY A 459 3.47 -65.70 67.58
C GLY A 459 3.61 -66.30 66.18
N GLN A 460 4.86 -66.49 65.75
CA GLN A 460 5.34 -67.57 64.87
C GLN A 460 4.88 -67.72 63.40
N ASN A 461 5.90 -68.06 62.60
CA ASN A 461 5.91 -68.87 61.37
C ASN A 461 5.59 -68.17 60.04
N ASP A 462 6.18 -68.50 58.90
CA ASP A 462 7.45 -69.14 58.49
C ASP A 462 7.44 -69.14 56.94
N GLU A 463 8.60 -69.45 56.33
CA GLU A 463 8.84 -69.89 54.93
C GLU A 463 8.72 -68.84 53.80
N GLU A 464 9.83 -68.38 53.20
CA GLU A 464 10.72 -69.04 52.21
C GLU A 464 10.03 -69.45 50.88
N LEU A 465 10.44 -68.85 49.76
CA LEU A 465 11.29 -69.52 48.74
C LEU A 465 11.66 -68.61 47.54
N LYS A 466 12.99 -68.46 47.37
CA LYS A 466 13.80 -68.55 46.13
C LYS A 466 13.37 -67.83 44.83
N SER A 467 14.28 -66.97 44.33
CA SER A 467 15.33 -67.41 43.38
C SER A 467 16.42 -66.33 43.17
N SER A 468 17.64 -66.64 43.62
CA SER A 468 18.93 -66.02 43.25
C SER A 468 19.26 -66.35 41.78
N ILE A 469 20.01 -65.55 41.01
CA ILE A 469 21.41 -65.11 41.20
C ILE A 469 21.57 -63.69 40.68
#